data_AF-A0A1Q7ATF2-F1
#
_entry.id   AF-A0A1Q7ATF2-F1
#
_cell.length_a   1.000
_cell.length_b   1.000
_cell.length_c   1.000
_cell.angle_alpha   90.00
_cell.angle_beta   90.00
_cell.angle_gamma   90.00
#
_symmetry.space_group_name_H-M   'P 1'
#
loop_
_entity.id
_entity.type
_entity.pdbx_description
1 polymer ?
#
loop_
_entity_poly.entity_id
_entity_poly.type
_entity_poly.pdbx_seq_one_letter_code
_entity_poly.pdbx_strand_id
1 'polypeptide(L)'
;MEAPVNKVAGLLLDLRPGRVTKDNGFLIYHAYLPLWQGREVEVKGGPEHFTAAVGRSDGKGDITIDVDRANNTFASQGNWWYRGVHTIQPYKNGSLVVHQVYNIAPGAGRWAVPLMQWRFESQLRNSLGALLKATGEVLHCKAEVLR
;
A
#
# COMPACT_ATOMS: atom_id res chain seq x y z
N MET A 1 14.85 1.31 6.33
CA MET A 1 14.38 1.12 7.72
C MET A 1 15.47 0.43 8.50
N GLU A 2 15.88 0.96 9.65
CA GLU A 2 16.82 0.30 10.58
C GLU A 2 16.11 -0.75 11.46
N ALA A 3 15.27 -1.58 10.83
CA ALA A 3 14.54 -2.65 11.47
C ALA A 3 14.54 -3.89 10.56
N PRO A 4 14.56 -5.10 11.14
CA PRO A 4 14.62 -6.33 10.38
C PRO A 4 13.33 -6.57 9.57
N VAL A 5 13.45 -7.26 8.44
CA VAL A 5 12.36 -7.50 7.48
C VAL A 5 11.11 -8.06 8.15
N ASN A 6 11.25 -9.06 9.02
CA ASN A 6 10.12 -9.70 9.70
C ASN A 6 9.30 -8.74 10.57
N LYS A 7 9.94 -7.76 11.22
CA LYS A 7 9.24 -6.75 12.03
C LYS A 7 8.48 -5.76 11.15
N VAL A 8 9.11 -5.30 10.08
CA VAL A 8 8.49 -4.37 9.12
C VAL A 8 7.35 -5.06 8.37
N ALA A 9 7.59 -6.25 7.82
CA ALA A 9 6.58 -7.05 7.14
C ALA A 9 5.42 -7.44 8.06
N GLY A 10 5.70 -7.82 9.30
CA GLY A 10 4.67 -8.14 10.29
C GLY A 10 3.70 -6.97 10.56
N LEU A 11 4.18 -5.73 10.48
CA LEU A 11 3.33 -4.54 10.62
C LEU A 11 2.63 -4.17 9.31
N LEU A 12 3.38 -4.13 8.20
CA LEU A 12 2.88 -3.65 6.91
C LEU A 12 1.93 -4.62 6.23
N LEU A 13 2.03 -5.92 6.54
CA LEU A 13 1.22 -7.00 5.95
C LEU A 13 0.16 -7.53 6.93
N ASP A 14 0.00 -6.93 8.11
CA ASP A 14 -1.13 -7.23 9.00
C ASP A 14 -2.40 -6.57 8.45
N LEU A 15 -3.12 -7.37 7.66
CA LEU A 15 -4.44 -7.05 7.14
C LEU A 15 -5.39 -8.18 7.48
N ARG A 16 -6.50 -7.81 8.12
CA ARG A 16 -7.61 -8.68 8.49
C ARG A 16 -8.93 -8.11 7.97
N PRO A 17 -9.95 -8.96 7.75
CA PRO A 17 -11.28 -8.48 7.40
C PRO A 17 -11.84 -7.53 8.47
N GLY A 18 -12.63 -6.56 8.03
CA GLY A 18 -13.22 -5.52 8.87
C GLY A 18 -12.69 -4.13 8.53
N ARG A 19 -12.94 -3.18 9.43
CA ARG A 19 -12.59 -1.78 9.23
C ARG A 19 -11.08 -1.58 9.24
N VAL A 20 -10.57 -0.76 8.32
CA VAL A 20 -9.19 -0.26 8.35
C VAL A 20 -9.03 0.73 9.49
N THR A 21 -8.04 0.48 10.32
CA THR A 21 -7.64 1.35 11.43
C THR A 21 -6.11 1.38 11.50
N LYS A 22 -5.56 2.16 12.43
CA LYS A 22 -4.12 2.09 12.71
C LYS A 22 -3.64 0.68 13.12
N ASP A 23 -4.53 -0.15 13.67
CA ASP A 23 -4.22 -1.49 14.19
C ASP A 23 -4.68 -2.62 13.24
N ASN A 24 -5.33 -2.30 12.12
CA ASN A 24 -5.74 -3.27 11.10
C ASN A 24 -5.57 -2.66 9.70
N GLY A 25 -4.60 -3.16 8.94
CA GLY A 25 -4.25 -2.59 7.63
C GLY A 25 -3.42 -1.32 7.76
N PHE A 26 -2.38 -1.34 8.61
CA PHE A 26 -1.49 -0.20 8.87
C PHE A 26 -0.98 0.47 7.58
N LEU A 27 -0.58 -0.34 6.60
CA LEU A 27 -0.14 0.14 5.29
C LEU A 27 -1.24 0.92 4.56
N ILE A 28 -2.47 0.40 4.53
CA ILE A 28 -3.63 1.09 3.95
C ILE A 28 -3.88 2.40 4.68
N TYR A 29 -3.86 2.36 6.02
CA TYR A 29 -4.16 3.50 6.86
C TYR A 29 -3.21 4.67 6.61
N HIS A 30 -1.90 4.42 6.48
CA HIS A 30 -0.91 5.48 6.32
C HIS A 30 -0.59 5.83 4.87
N ALA A 31 -0.64 4.88 3.94
CA ALA A 31 -0.25 5.12 2.54
C ALA A 31 -1.43 5.38 1.60
N TYR A 32 -2.60 4.80 1.85
CA TYR A 32 -3.71 4.83 0.90
C TYR A 32 -4.91 5.66 1.36
N LEU A 33 -5.26 5.67 2.66
CA LEU A 33 -6.35 6.53 3.15
C LEU A 33 -6.18 8.01 2.78
N PRO A 34 -4.98 8.62 2.84
CA PRO A 34 -4.79 9.99 2.39
C PRO A 34 -5.12 10.19 0.90
N LEU A 35 -4.82 9.19 0.06
CA LEU A 35 -5.17 9.20 -1.37
C LEU A 35 -6.68 9.09 -1.58
N TRP A 36 -7.36 8.42 -0.65
CA TRP A 36 -8.80 8.19 -0.67
C TRP A 36 -9.60 9.21 0.14
N GLN A 37 -8.98 10.35 0.48
CA GLN A 37 -9.59 11.48 1.20
C GLN A 37 -10.09 11.10 2.60
N GLY A 38 -9.46 10.12 3.25
CA GLY A 38 -9.81 9.71 4.62
C GLY A 38 -11.19 9.05 4.74
N ARG A 39 -11.78 8.58 3.64
CA ARG A 39 -13.05 7.84 3.65
C ARG A 39 -12.90 6.55 4.45
N GLU A 40 -13.97 6.12 5.11
CA GLU A 40 -13.98 4.83 5.79
C GLU A 40 -13.68 3.69 4.80
N VAL A 41 -12.87 2.73 5.22
CA VAL A 41 -12.54 1.57 4.40
C VAL A 41 -12.89 0.31 5.15
N GLU A 42 -13.70 -0.53 4.52
CA GLU A 42 -14.02 -1.86 4.99
C GLU A 42 -13.35 -2.90 4.09
N VAL A 43 -12.67 -3.86 4.70
CA VAL A 43 -11.94 -4.92 4.02
C VAL A 43 -12.67 -6.24 4.19
N LYS A 44 -12.82 -7.00 3.11
CA LYS A 44 -13.47 -8.32 3.07
C LYS A 44 -12.56 -9.34 2.40
N GLY A 45 -12.84 -10.63 2.57
CA GLY A 45 -12.04 -11.73 2.01
C GLY A 45 -10.96 -12.25 2.96
N GLY A 46 -9.77 -12.54 2.44
CA GLY A 46 -8.59 -13.02 3.16
C GLY A 46 -8.38 -14.54 3.09
N PRO A 47 -7.21 -15.03 3.58
CA PRO A 47 -6.15 -14.27 4.22
C PRO A 47 -5.14 -13.62 3.24
N GLU A 48 -5.18 -13.98 1.96
CA GLU A 48 -4.23 -13.48 0.94
C GLU A 48 -4.90 -12.53 -0.05
N HIS A 49 -6.16 -12.77 -0.40
CA HIS A 49 -6.91 -11.94 -1.35
C HIS A 49 -8.04 -11.21 -0.65
N PHE A 50 -8.01 -9.89 -0.70
CA PHE A 50 -9.01 -9.03 -0.06
C PHE A 50 -9.64 -8.06 -1.07
N THR A 51 -10.80 -7.56 -0.70
CA THR A 51 -11.43 -6.41 -1.35
C THR A 51 -11.61 -5.30 -0.33
N ALA A 52 -11.26 -4.07 -0.70
CA ALA A 52 -11.43 -2.87 0.11
C ALA A 52 -12.50 -1.97 -0.51
N ALA A 53 -13.60 -1.81 0.21
CA ALA A 53 -14.68 -0.87 -0.09
C ALA A 53 -14.33 0.50 0.49
N VAL A 54 -14.23 1.53 -0.34
CA VAL A 54 -13.85 2.89 0.07
C VAL A 54 -15.11 3.79 0.13
N GLY A 55 -15.59 4.10 1.33
CA GLY A 55 -16.86 4.79 1.57
C GLY A 55 -18.05 3.84 1.57
N ARG A 56 -19.20 4.27 1.03
CA ARG A 56 -20.34 3.37 0.75
C ARG A 56 -20.12 2.73 -0.63
N SER A 57 -19.67 1.47 -0.64
CA SER A 57 -19.51 0.72 -1.89
C SER A 57 -20.80 -0.01 -2.27
N ASP A 58 -21.20 0.09 -3.54
CA ASP A 58 -22.20 -0.74 -4.22
C ASP A 58 -21.54 -1.93 -4.97
N GLY A 59 -20.25 -2.20 -4.69
CA GLY A 59 -19.41 -3.18 -5.38
C GLY A 59 -18.70 -2.63 -6.63
N LYS A 60 -19.04 -1.42 -7.12
CA LYS A 60 -18.34 -0.80 -8.24
C LYS A 60 -17.22 0.10 -7.74
N GLY A 61 -15.98 -0.25 -8.09
CA GLY A 61 -14.80 0.52 -7.71
C GLY A 61 -14.10 0.06 -6.43
N ASP A 62 -14.43 -1.15 -5.95
CA ASP A 62 -13.66 -1.82 -4.90
C ASP A 62 -12.21 -2.03 -5.34
N ILE A 63 -11.32 -1.94 -4.36
CA ILE A 63 -9.88 -2.10 -4.56
C ILE A 63 -9.53 -3.54 -4.20
N THR A 64 -8.94 -4.26 -5.15
CA THR A 64 -8.42 -5.60 -4.90
C THR A 64 -7.07 -5.51 -4.22
N ILE A 65 -6.86 -6.30 -3.18
CA ILE A 65 -5.62 -6.32 -2.41
C ILE A 65 -5.11 -7.75 -2.33
N ASP A 66 -3.85 -7.95 -2.70
CA ASP A 66 -3.15 -9.22 -2.54
C ASP A 66 -2.04 -9.06 -1.48
N VAL A 67 -2.06 -9.91 -0.46
CA VAL A 67 -1.07 -9.95 0.62
C VAL A 67 -0.34 -11.28 0.57
N ASP A 68 0.88 -11.26 0.04
CA ASP A 68 1.78 -12.41 0.01
C ASP A 68 2.80 -12.28 1.15
N ARG A 69 2.51 -12.94 2.27
CA ARG A 69 3.36 -12.91 3.46
C ARG A 69 4.63 -13.75 3.30
N ALA A 70 4.61 -14.74 2.39
CA ALA A 70 5.79 -15.56 2.12
C ALA A 70 6.86 -14.74 1.38
N ASN A 71 6.44 -13.88 0.46
CA ASN A 71 7.32 -13.02 -0.34
C ASN A 71 7.35 -11.56 0.14
N ASN A 72 6.86 -11.28 1.34
CA ASN A 72 6.80 -9.94 1.94
C ASN A 72 6.24 -8.86 1.01
N THR A 73 5.15 -9.17 0.32
CA THR A 73 4.59 -8.34 -0.73
C THR A 73 3.13 -7.96 -0.44
N PHE A 74 2.81 -6.69 -0.62
CA PHE A 74 1.45 -6.15 -0.56
C PHE A 74 1.15 -5.48 -1.89
N ALA A 75 0.20 -6.00 -2.65
CA ALA A 75 -0.28 -5.37 -3.87
C ALA A 75 -1.67 -4.79 -3.65
N SER A 76 -1.87 -3.54 -4.06
CA SER A 76 -3.19 -2.95 -4.22
C SER A 76 -3.43 -2.69 -5.69
N GLN A 77 -4.64 -2.96 -6.15
CA GLN A 77 -5.06 -2.70 -7.51
C GLN A 77 -6.42 -2.04 -7.49
N GLY A 78 -6.50 -0.90 -8.14
CA GLY A 78 -7.70 -0.07 -8.17
C GLY A 78 -7.80 0.64 -9.50
N ASN A 79 -9.03 0.99 -9.87
CA ASN A 79 -9.35 1.52 -11.20
C ASN A 79 -8.89 0.57 -12.33
N TRP A 80 -8.94 1.07 -13.55
CA TRP A 80 -8.61 0.31 -14.76
C TRP A 80 -7.11 0.27 -15.07
N TRP A 81 -6.26 1.03 -14.36
CA TRP A 81 -4.87 1.27 -14.75
C TRP A 81 -3.82 1.07 -13.66
N TYR A 82 -4.19 1.09 -12.38
CA TYR A 82 -3.24 1.17 -11.27
C TYR A 82 -3.07 -0.17 -10.55
N ARG A 83 -1.82 -0.62 -10.43
CA ARG A 83 -1.41 -1.63 -9.44
C ARG A 83 -0.17 -1.15 -8.70
N GLY A 84 -0.31 -0.85 -7.41
CA GLY A 84 0.78 -0.47 -6.52
C GLY A 84 1.27 -1.68 -5.73
N VAL A 85 2.55 -2.00 -5.80
CA VAL A 85 3.15 -3.13 -5.09
C VAL A 85 4.17 -2.60 -4.10
N HIS A 86 4.04 -3.01 -2.84
CA HIS A 86 5.03 -2.81 -1.81
C HIS A 86 5.76 -4.13 -1.55
N THR A 87 7.08 -4.11 -1.64
CA THR A 87 7.92 -5.26 -1.30
C THR A 87 8.87 -4.87 -0.19
N ILE A 88 8.97 -5.71 0.84
CA ILE A 88 9.91 -5.53 1.95
C ILE A 88 11.05 -6.52 1.75
N GLN A 89 12.26 -6.00 1.52
CA GLN A 89 13.45 -6.81 1.27
C GLN A 89 14.59 -6.47 2.25
N PRO A 90 15.52 -7.40 2.51
CA PRO A 90 16.71 -7.11 3.29
C PRO A 90 17.53 -5.97 2.66
N TYR A 91 18.06 -5.07 3.48
CA TYR A 91 18.95 -4.00 3.00
C TYR A 91 19.91 -3.55 4.10
N LYS A 92 21.22 -3.76 3.87
CA LYS A 92 22.29 -3.46 4.83
C LYS A 92 21.93 -4.04 6.22
N ASN A 93 21.81 -3.17 7.23
CA ASN A 93 21.53 -3.54 8.63
C ASN A 93 20.02 -3.52 8.97
N GLY A 94 19.14 -3.51 7.97
CA GLY A 94 17.70 -3.48 8.19
C GLY A 94 16.93 -3.92 6.95
N SER A 95 15.93 -3.13 6.57
CA SER A 95 15.05 -3.45 5.46
C SER A 95 14.80 -2.26 4.55
N LEU A 96 14.56 -2.57 3.28
CA LEU A 96 14.13 -1.63 2.26
C LEU A 96 12.67 -1.94 1.92
N VAL A 97 11.82 -0.92 2.02
CA VAL A 97 10.44 -0.97 1.53
C VAL A 97 10.44 -0.31 0.17
N VAL A 98 10.17 -1.10 -0.87
CA VAL A 98 10.11 -0.63 -2.25
C VAL A 98 8.64 -0.46 -2.62
N HIS A 99 8.27 0.68 -3.18
CA HIS A 99 6.95 0.87 -3.81
C HIS A 99 7.12 0.97 -5.32
N GLN A 100 6.44 0.08 -6.06
CA GLN A 100 6.44 0.06 -7.52
C GLN A 100 5.01 0.21 -8.02
N VAL A 101 4.82 1.00 -9.08
CA VAL A 101 3.52 1.17 -9.73
C VAL A 101 3.57 0.54 -11.11
N TYR A 102 2.67 -0.38 -11.36
CA TYR A 102 2.50 -1.07 -12.63
C TYR A 102 1.27 -0.53 -13.35
N ASN A 103 1.43 -0.31 -14.65
CA ASN A 103 0.33 0.00 -15.55
C ASN A 103 -0.38 -1.29 -15.97
N ILE A 104 -1.61 -1.48 -15.49
CA ILE A 104 -2.45 -2.65 -15.82
C ILE A 104 -3.55 -2.31 -16.84
N ALA A 105 -3.52 -1.13 -17.45
CA ALA A 105 -4.53 -0.70 -18.39
C ALA A 105 -4.68 -1.66 -19.59
N PRO A 106 -5.92 -2.05 -19.96
CA PRO A 106 -6.16 -2.81 -21.16
C PRO A 106 -6.15 -1.92 -22.41
N GLY A 107 -5.61 -2.46 -23.50
CA GLY A 107 -5.74 -1.91 -24.85
C GLY A 107 -5.37 -0.43 -24.98
N ALA A 108 -6.23 0.32 -25.67
CA ALA A 108 -6.01 1.73 -25.99
C ALA A 108 -5.94 2.63 -24.75
N GLY A 109 -6.49 2.25 -23.58
CA GLY A 109 -6.43 3.11 -22.39
C GLY A 109 -5.00 3.40 -21.91
N ARG A 110 -4.01 2.56 -22.27
CA ARG A 110 -2.61 2.69 -21.83
C ARG A 110 -2.00 4.06 -22.10
N TRP A 111 -2.41 4.77 -23.16
CA TRP A 111 -1.85 6.07 -23.52
C TRP A 111 -2.12 7.15 -22.46
N ALA A 112 -3.22 7.04 -21.71
CA ALA A 112 -3.59 8.03 -20.70
C ALA A 112 -2.90 7.79 -19.34
N VAL A 113 -2.24 6.64 -19.16
CA VAL A 113 -1.64 6.25 -17.88
C VAL A 113 -0.45 7.10 -17.46
N PRO A 114 0.52 7.45 -18.34
CA PRO A 114 1.61 8.35 -17.96
C PRO A 114 1.13 9.71 -17.43
N LEU A 115 0.04 10.25 -17.99
CA LEU A 115 -0.57 11.50 -17.52
C LEU A 115 -1.14 11.36 -16.10
N MET A 116 -1.83 10.24 -15.83
CA MET A 116 -2.34 9.95 -14.49
C MET A 116 -1.20 9.73 -13.50
N GLN A 117 -0.18 8.96 -13.87
CA GLN A 117 0.99 8.72 -13.02
C GLN A 117 1.69 10.02 -12.63
N TRP A 118 1.95 10.90 -13.60
CA TRP A 118 2.58 12.19 -13.36
C TRP A 118 1.80 13.04 -12.36
N ARG A 119 0.46 13.06 -12.49
CA ARG A 119 -0.42 13.78 -11.55
C ARG A 119 -0.34 13.27 -10.11
N PHE A 120 -0.06 11.99 -9.90
CA PHE A 120 -0.04 11.36 -8.57
C PHE A 120 1.36 11.13 -8.01
N GLU A 121 2.44 11.37 -8.76
CA GLU A 121 3.80 11.03 -8.35
C GLU A 121 4.21 11.67 -7.02
N SER A 122 3.99 12.97 -6.87
CA SER A 122 4.29 13.69 -5.63
C SER A 122 3.49 13.16 -4.45
N GLN A 123 2.21 12.85 -4.68
CA GLN A 123 1.31 12.32 -3.65
C GLN A 123 1.72 10.91 -3.22
N LEU A 124 2.14 10.05 -4.15
CA LEU A 124 2.63 8.70 -3.86
C LEU A 124 3.95 8.74 -3.10
N ARG A 125 4.90 9.61 -3.49
CA ARG A 125 6.15 9.83 -2.75
C ARG A 125 5.89 10.31 -1.33
N ASN A 126 4.98 11.28 -1.16
CA ASN A 126 4.61 11.79 0.16
C ASN A 126 3.94 10.71 1.03
N SER A 127 3.07 9.89 0.42
CA SER A 127 2.39 8.79 1.12
C SER A 127 3.36 7.70 1.56
N LEU A 128 4.35 7.36 0.72
CA LEU A 128 5.44 6.46 1.11
C LEU A 128 6.27 7.05 2.26
N GLY A 129 6.63 8.34 2.18
CA GLY A 129 7.34 9.01 3.26
C GLY A 129 6.57 8.99 4.59
N ALA A 130 5.25 9.24 4.54
CA ALA A 130 4.37 9.16 5.70
C ALA A 130 4.29 7.74 6.28
N LEU A 131 4.17 6.72 5.42
CA LEU A 131 4.19 5.33 5.82
C LEU A 131 5.51 4.96 6.54
N LEU A 132 6.65 5.31 5.94
CA LEU A 132 7.96 5.02 6.51
C LEU A 132 8.15 5.73 7.86
N LYS A 133 7.74 7.00 7.96
CA LYS A 133 7.79 7.76 9.21
C LYS A 133 6.96 7.07 10.31
N ALA A 134 5.70 6.75 10.02
CA ALA A 134 4.81 6.08 10.98
C ALA A 134 5.35 4.69 11.38
N THR A 135 5.88 3.94 10.42
CA THR A 135 6.52 2.64 10.68
C THR A 135 7.73 2.79 11.60
N GLY A 136 8.55 3.83 11.39
CA GLY A 136 9.71 4.12 12.22
C GLY A 136 9.33 4.53 13.65
N GLU A 137 8.24 5.29 13.80
CA GLU A 137 7.68 5.65 15.11
C GLU A 137 7.19 4.43 15.89
N VAL A 138 6.45 3.53 15.24
CA VAL A 138 5.93 2.28 15.87
C VAL A 138 7.04 1.31 16.23
N LEU A 139 8.06 1.18 15.36
CA LEU A 139 9.18 0.26 15.58
C LEU A 139 10.34 0.90 16.36
N HIS A 140 10.21 2.17 16.77
CA HIS A 140 11.24 2.96 17.43
C HIS A 140 12.59 2.92 16.70
N CYS A 141 12.57 3.04 15.37
CA CYS A 141 13.76 2.95 14.51
C CYS A 141 13.84 4.10 13.50
N LYS A 142 15.04 4.36 12.97
CA LYS A 142 15.21 5.33 11.89
C LYS A 142 14.61 4.83 10.57
N ALA A 143 13.88 5.72 9.91
CA ALA A 143 13.25 5.50 8.63
C ALA A 143 13.56 6.68 7.70
N GLU A 144 14.02 6.42 6.49
CA GLU A 144 14.34 7.46 5.50
C GLU A 144 13.98 7.00 4.09
N VAL A 145 13.57 7.95 3.25
CA VAL A 145 13.35 7.73 1.82
C VAL A 145 14.71 7.84 1.13
N LEU A 146 15.09 6.81 0.38
CA LEU A 146 16.28 6.86 -0.47
C LEU A 146 16.00 7.79 -1.66
N ARG A 147 16.92 8.72 -1.92
CA ARG A 147 16.88 9.62 -3.07
C ARG A 147 17.60 9.02 -4.26
#